data_AF-A0A1Z8NFT4-F1
#
_entry.id   AF-A0A1Z8NFT4-F1
#
_cell.length_a   1.000
_cell.length_b   1.000
_cell.length_c   1.000
_cell.angle_alpha   90.00
_cell.angle_beta   90.00
_cell.angle_gamma   90.00
#
_symmetry.space_group_name_H-M   'P 1'
#
loop_
_entity.id
_entity.type
_entity.pdbx_description
1 polymer ?
#
loop_
_entity_poly.entity_id
_entity_poly.type
_entity_poly.pdbx_seq_one_letter_code
_entity_poly.pdbx_strand_id
1 'polypeptide(L)'
;MALLLQFFGISDSLHLFELEQRYPRGPVFAGFRPCQLDRLLSWGQQTAQRRCWDLDLVHQAVLRGWLEREELIRQWQRRLLESPSDQLLVTGLGNERDWQQRCEQLFDA
;
A
#
# COMPACT_ATOMS: atom_id res chain seq x y z
N MET A 1 11.05 3.20 -14.71
CA MET A 1 10.55 3.89 -13.51
C MET A 1 10.29 2.81 -12.47
N ALA A 2 10.98 2.81 -11.32
CA ALA A 2 10.75 1.77 -10.32
C ALA A 2 9.52 2.12 -9.48
N LEU A 3 8.68 1.11 -9.20
CA LEU A 3 7.58 1.23 -8.26
C LEU A 3 7.97 0.55 -6.95
N LEU A 4 7.49 1.11 -5.84
CA LEU A 4 7.80 0.65 -4.51
C LEU A 4 6.49 0.38 -3.77
N LEU A 5 6.34 -0.87 -3.33
CA LEU A 5 5.28 -1.28 -2.41
C LEU A 5 5.77 -1.11 -0.97
N GLN A 6 5.02 -0.36 -0.17
CA GLN A 6 5.29 -0.14 1.24
C GLN A 6 4.10 -0.57 2.09
N PHE A 7 4.38 -1.13 3.26
CA PHE A 7 3.37 -1.51 4.25
C PHE A 7 3.50 -0.59 5.46
N PHE A 8 2.39 0.01 5.87
CA PHE A 8 2.35 0.97 7.00
C PHE A 8 1.84 0.35 8.30
N GLY A 9 1.43 -0.92 8.26
CA GLY A 9 0.85 -1.60 9.40
C GLY A 9 -0.67 -1.44 9.47
N ILE A 10 -1.21 -1.73 10.65
CA ILE A 10 -2.66 -1.77 10.87
C ILE A 10 -3.18 -0.35 11.17
N SER A 11 -4.21 0.07 10.46
CA SER A 11 -4.93 1.33 10.72
C SER A 11 -6.41 1.20 10.39
N ASP A 12 -7.20 2.13 10.88
CA ASP A 12 -8.64 2.18 10.66
C ASP A 12 -8.98 2.76 9.27
N SER A 13 -10.19 2.46 8.79
CA SER A 13 -10.63 2.83 7.43
C SER A 13 -10.68 4.36 7.23
N LEU A 14 -10.95 5.09 8.31
CA LEU A 14 -10.99 6.56 8.30
C LEU A 14 -9.61 7.17 7.98
N HIS A 15 -8.56 6.64 8.61
CA HIS A 15 -7.20 7.13 8.41
C HIS A 15 -6.70 6.86 6.98
N LEU A 16 -7.10 5.72 6.39
CA LEU A 16 -6.83 5.43 4.98
C LEU A 16 -7.49 6.48 4.06
N PHE A 17 -8.75 6.82 4.33
CA PHE A 17 -9.48 7.80 3.54
C PHE A 17 -8.87 9.21 3.65
N GLU A 18 -8.42 9.60 4.85
CA GLU A 18 -7.68 10.85 5.05
C GLU A 18 -6.37 10.89 4.24
N LEU A 19 -5.64 9.76 4.18
CA LEU A 19 -4.43 9.65 3.37
C LEU A 19 -4.73 9.79 1.87
N GLU A 20 -5.78 9.15 1.37
CA GLU A 20 -6.19 9.28 -0.04
C GLU A 20 -6.56 10.73 -0.39
N GLN A 21 -7.27 11.43 0.50
CA GLN A 21 -7.65 12.84 0.29
C GLN A 21 -6.48 13.81 0.39
N ARG A 22 -5.52 13.57 1.29
CA ARG A 22 -4.38 14.46 1.51
C ARG A 22 -3.35 14.36 0.38
N TYR A 23 -3.26 13.22 -0.29
CA TYR A 23 -2.28 12.96 -1.35
C TYR A 23 -2.92 12.55 -2.70
N PRO A 24 -3.79 13.38 -3.31
CA PRO A 24 -4.54 12.98 -4.51
C PRO A 24 -3.66 12.75 -5.75
N ARG A 25 -2.45 13.31 -5.77
CA ARG A 25 -1.45 13.08 -6.83
C ARG A 25 -0.28 12.19 -6.40
N GLY A 26 -0.22 11.80 -5.13
CA GLY A 26 0.87 11.02 -4.55
C GLY A 26 0.65 9.50 -4.64
N PRO A 27 1.27 8.72 -3.73
CA PRO A 27 1.19 7.27 -3.73
C PRO A 27 -0.25 6.81 -3.49
N VAL A 28 -0.62 5.69 -4.11
CA VAL A 28 -1.95 5.11 -3.98
C VAL A 28 -1.96 4.19 -2.77
N PHE A 29 -2.91 4.41 -1.87
CA PHE A 29 -3.06 3.62 -0.67
C PHE A 29 -4.22 2.64 -0.80
N ALA A 30 -4.12 1.50 -0.12
CA ALA A 30 -5.21 0.55 0.04
C ALA A 30 -5.10 -0.20 1.37
N GLY A 31 -6.27 -0.42 1.97
CA GLY A 31 -6.43 -1.26 3.16
C GLY A 31 -6.85 -2.67 2.78
N PHE A 32 -6.19 -3.67 3.36
CA PHE A 32 -6.51 -5.08 3.11
C PHE A 32 -6.88 -5.84 4.39
N ARG A 33 -7.99 -6.59 4.32
CA ARG A 33 -8.41 -7.56 5.32
C ARG A 33 -9.17 -8.74 4.66
N PRO A 34 -8.61 -9.96 4.65
CA PRO A 34 -7.20 -10.29 4.88
C PRO A 34 -6.29 -9.71 3.79
N CYS A 35 -5.01 -9.45 4.13
CA CYS A 35 -4.00 -9.07 3.14
C CYS A 35 -3.46 -10.32 2.44
N GLN A 36 -3.87 -10.57 1.21
CA GLN A 36 -3.41 -11.71 0.42
C GLN A 36 -2.70 -11.22 -0.84
N LEU A 37 -1.73 -11.99 -1.32
CA LEU A 37 -0.97 -11.65 -2.52
C LEU A 37 -1.88 -11.44 -3.74
N ASP A 38 -2.88 -12.32 -3.96
CA ASP A 38 -3.84 -12.18 -5.06
C ASP A 38 -4.62 -10.87 -5.03
N ARG A 39 -4.98 -10.39 -3.83
CA ARG A 39 -5.67 -9.12 -3.65
C ARG A 39 -4.74 -7.93 -3.92
N LEU A 40 -3.48 -8.02 -3.48
CA LEU A 40 -2.47 -7.00 -3.78
C LEU A 40 -2.15 -6.92 -5.28
N LEU A 41 -2.04 -8.08 -5.95
CA LEU A 41 -1.83 -8.13 -7.39
C LEU A 41 -3.02 -7.55 -8.14
N SER A 42 -4.24 -7.93 -7.77
CA SER A 42 -5.47 -7.40 -8.37
C SER A 42 -5.60 -5.89 -8.18
N TRP A 43 -5.35 -5.39 -6.96
CA TRP A 43 -5.35 -3.96 -6.67
C TRP A 43 -4.24 -3.22 -7.42
N GLY A 44 -3.03 -3.80 -7.47
CA GLY A 44 -1.90 -3.25 -8.22
C GLY A 44 -2.25 -3.10 -9.69
N GLN A 45 -2.84 -4.12 -10.32
CA GLN A 45 -3.29 -4.06 -11.72
C GLN A 45 -4.32 -2.96 -11.95
N GLN A 46 -5.33 -2.83 -11.08
CA GLN A 46 -6.33 -1.76 -11.17
C GLN A 46 -5.69 -0.37 -11.01
N THR A 47 -4.74 -0.24 -10.10
CA THR A 47 -3.99 1.00 -9.86
C THR A 47 -3.12 1.35 -11.07
N ALA A 48 -2.48 0.34 -11.68
CA ALA A 48 -1.68 0.49 -12.88
C ALA A 48 -2.51 1.07 -14.02
N GLN A 49 -3.71 0.52 -14.25
CA GLN A 49 -4.63 1.00 -15.27
C GLN A 49 -5.08 2.45 -14.99
N ARG A 50 -5.40 2.79 -13.74
CA ARG A 50 -5.84 4.14 -13.36
C ARG A 50 -4.75 5.20 -13.49
N ARG A 51 -3.49 4.85 -13.16
CA ARG A 51 -2.34 5.76 -13.17
C ARG A 51 -1.48 5.64 -14.44
N CYS A 52 -1.91 4.84 -15.42
CA CYS A 52 -1.16 4.50 -16.62
C CYS A 52 0.28 4.02 -16.31
N TRP A 53 0.44 3.23 -15.24
CA TRP A 53 1.72 2.61 -14.92
C TRP A 53 1.91 1.31 -15.69
N ASP A 54 3.18 0.95 -15.88
CA ASP A 54 3.57 -0.32 -16.47
C ASP A 54 3.18 -1.48 -15.54
N LEU A 55 2.40 -2.42 -16.07
CA LEU A 55 1.84 -3.54 -15.33
C LEU A 55 2.93 -4.50 -14.83
N ASP A 56 3.96 -4.74 -15.65
CA ASP A 56 5.09 -5.59 -15.28
C ASP A 56 5.86 -4.98 -14.10
N LEU A 57 6.05 -3.65 -14.11
CA LEU A 57 6.72 -2.95 -13.01
C LEU A 57 5.89 -3.00 -11.71
N VAL A 58 4.56 -2.90 -11.82
CA VAL A 58 3.67 -3.06 -10.66
C VAL A 58 3.74 -4.48 -10.11
N HIS A 59 3.69 -5.50 -10.97
CA HIS A 59 3.79 -6.90 -10.55
C HIS A 59 5.11 -7.19 -9.87
N GLN A 60 6.23 -6.74 -10.44
CA GLN A 60 7.54 -6.90 -9.82
C GLN A 60 7.63 -6.19 -8.47
N ALA A 61 7.11 -4.96 -8.36
CA ALA A 61 7.09 -4.21 -7.11
C ALA A 61 6.25 -4.89 -6.03
N VAL A 62 5.07 -5.41 -6.39
CA VAL A 62 4.19 -6.12 -5.47
C VAL A 62 4.81 -7.44 -5.00
N LEU A 63 5.34 -8.24 -5.92
CA LEU A 63 5.99 -9.51 -5.59
C LEU A 63 7.22 -9.30 -4.71
N ARG A 64 8.08 -8.35 -5.07
CA ARG A 64 9.26 -8.02 -4.28
C ARG A 64 8.89 -7.51 -2.89
N GLY A 65 7.97 -6.54 -2.81
CA GLY A 65 7.54 -5.97 -1.54
C GLY A 65 6.86 -7.00 -0.63
N TRP A 66 6.12 -7.94 -1.22
CA TRP A 66 5.54 -9.08 -0.49
C TRP A 66 6.62 -10.03 0.02
N LEU A 67 7.53 -10.49 -0.84
CA LEU A 67 8.60 -11.44 -0.46
C LEU A 67 9.51 -10.87 0.63
N GLU A 68 9.89 -9.59 0.52
CA GLU A 68 10.73 -8.91 1.51
C GLU A 68 10.06 -8.78 2.88
N ARG A 69 8.72 -8.82 2.95
CA ARG A 69 7.94 -8.57 4.17
C ARG A 69 6.97 -9.70 4.48
N GLU A 70 7.14 -10.89 3.91
CA GLU A 70 6.16 -11.97 3.99
C GLU A 70 5.87 -12.34 5.45
N GLU A 71 6.92 -12.49 6.25
CA GLU A 71 6.83 -12.84 7.66
C GLU A 71 6.10 -11.77 8.48
N LEU A 72 6.39 -10.49 8.20
CA LEU A 72 5.74 -9.34 8.81
C LEU A 72 4.25 -9.28 8.44
N ILE A 73 3.91 -9.53 7.18
CA ILE A 73 2.53 -9.59 6.69
C ILE A 73 1.77 -10.73 7.38
N ARG A 74 2.38 -11.91 7.54
CA ARG A 74 1.79 -13.03 8.29
C ARG A 74 1.54 -12.68 9.76
N GLN A 75 2.41 -11.88 10.38
CA GLN A 75 2.19 -11.39 11.74
C GLN A 75 1.01 -10.41 11.80
N TRP A 76 0.91 -9.46 10.87
CA TRP A 76 -0.22 -8.54 10.81
C TRP A 76 -1.54 -9.22 10.46
N GLN A 77 -1.53 -10.23 9.59
CA GLN A 77 -2.70 -11.07 9.32
C GLN A 77 -3.21 -11.73 10.59
N ARG A 78 -2.32 -12.29 11.42
CA ARG A 78 -2.69 -12.88 12.72
C ARG A 78 -3.29 -11.83 13.66
N ARG A 79 -2.65 -10.66 13.78
CA ARG A 79 -3.18 -9.56 14.60
C ARG A 79 -4.54 -9.06 14.11
N LEU A 80 -4.75 -8.99 12.79
CA LEU A 80 -6.01 -8.57 12.18
C LEU A 80 -7.19 -9.53 12.44
N LEU A 81 -6.92 -10.81 12.73
CA LEU A 81 -7.93 -11.78 13.15
C LEU A 81 -8.42 -11.51 14.58
N GLU A 82 -7.54 -11.01 15.44
CA GLU A 82 -7.85 -10.68 16.85
C GLU A 82 -8.35 -9.24 17.01
N SER A 83 -8.08 -8.39 16.02
CA SER A 83 -8.48 -6.98 15.99
C SER A 83 -9.95 -6.74 15.57
N PRO A 84 -10.54 -5.61 16.00
CA PRO A 84 -11.89 -5.21 15.61
C PRO A 84 -12.03 -5.01 14.11
N SER A 85 -13.28 -5.07 13.62
CA SER A 85 -13.55 -5.19 12.18
C SER A 85 -13.17 -4.00 11.31
N ASP A 86 -12.93 -2.84 11.92
CA ASP A 86 -12.56 -1.61 11.22
C ASP A 86 -11.06 -1.53 10.88
N GLN A 87 -10.24 -2.40 11.47
CA GLN A 87 -8.80 -2.40 11.26
C GLN A 87 -8.41 -3.09 9.96
N LEU A 88 -7.58 -2.42 9.17
CA LEU A 88 -7.10 -2.87 7.86
C LEU A 88 -5.57 -2.80 7.82
N LEU A 89 -4.94 -3.72 7.08
CA LEU A 89 -3.52 -3.57 6.77
C LEU A 89 -3.36 -2.52 5.67
N VAL A 90 -2.80 -1.37 6.02
CA VAL A 90 -2.56 -0.28 5.07
C VAL A 90 -1.29 -0.55 4.28
N THR A 91 -1.44 -0.47 2.98
CA THR A 91 -0.36 -0.60 2.00
C THR A 91 -0.40 0.60 1.07
N GLY A 92 0.77 0.96 0.54
CA GLY A 92 0.89 2.02 -0.45
C GLY A 92 1.78 1.60 -1.60
N LEU A 93 1.40 2.01 -2.81
CA LEU A 93 2.15 1.79 -4.04
C LEU A 93 2.37 3.15 -4.68
N GLY A 94 3.64 3.44 -4.99
CA GLY A 94 4.03 4.70 -5.60
C GLY A 94 5.38 4.60 -6.25
N ASN A 95 5.69 5.58 -7.09
CA ASN A 95 7.04 5.74 -7.62
C ASN A 95 7.94 6.44 -6.58
N GLU A 96 9.24 6.44 -6.81
CA GLU A 96 10.21 7.09 -5.90
C GLU A 96 9.91 8.58 -5.67
N ARG A 97 9.40 9.30 -6.67
CA ARG A 97 9.06 10.73 -6.53
C ARG A 97 7.82 10.92 -5.66
N ASP A 98 6.81 10.06 -5.78
CA ASP A 98 5.61 10.07 -4.92
C ASP A 98 6.01 9.86 -3.46
N TRP A 99 6.96 8.94 -3.22
CA TRP A 99 7.48 8.68 -1.88
C TRP A 99 8.36 9.82 -1.36
N GLN A 100 9.21 10.40 -2.20
CA GLN A 100 10.01 11.58 -1.85
C GLN A 100 9.12 12.75 -1.47
N GLN A 101 8.13 13.09 -2.30
CA GLN A 101 7.18 14.17 -2.00
C GLN A 101 6.42 13.93 -0.70
N ARG A 102 6.04 12.68 -0.41
CA ARG A 102 5.41 12.34 0.87
C ARG A 102 6.36 12.53 2.04
N CYS A 103 7.62 12.11 1.92
CA CYS A 103 8.63 12.34 2.96
C CYS A 103 8.86 13.84 3.18
N GLU A 104 9.04 14.62 2.11
CA GLU A 104 9.20 16.07 2.21
C GLU A 104 8.01 16.71 2.93
N GLN A 105 6.76 16.35 2.58
CA GLN A 105 5.57 16.85 3.27
C GLN A 105 5.42 16.39 4.73
N LEU A 106 6.06 15.28 5.13
CA LEU A 106 6.10 14.83 6.52
C LEU A 106 7.15 15.61 7.34
N PHE A 107 8.22 16.09 6.72
CA PHE A 107 9.26 16.88 7.37
C PHE A 107 8.98 18.39 7.38
N ASP A 108 8.14 18.88 6.46
CA ASP A 108 7.68 20.28 6.41
C ASP A 108 6.48 20.57 7.33
N ALA A 109 5.99 19.57 8.07
CA ALA A 109 4.84 19.66 9.00
C ALA A 109 5.29 19.61 10.47
#